data_AF-A0A1G2VZY9-F1
#
_entry.id   AF-A0A1G2VZY9-F1
#
_cell.length_a   1.000
_cell.length_b   1.000
_cell.length_c   1.000
_cell.angle_alpha   90.00
_cell.angle_beta   90.00
_cell.angle_gamma   90.00
#
_symmetry.space_group_name_H-M   'P 1'
#
loop_
_entity.id
_entity.type
_entity.pdbx_description
1 polymer ?
#
loop_
_entity_poly.entity_id
_entity_poly.type
_entity_poly.pdbx_seq_one_letter_code
_entity_poly.pdbx_strand_id
1 'polypeptide(L)'
;MSMPELRRLLEAARARGQDSLVRQLEAELAARPGRMGGVGPLQAAIATPAPAPAVRRRSGMAVAVASLAAVIGGVLAWGLTLDTPVQVRPQAVALNNAADAPPRIAVALTTAALPEEAPTQLLAEPAAPPPAVVETSAAPAAKRSRNPCLDLPTAHQRLVCGYPSLAIEDRRLKAALERAKAGSRDPYAIDSSQAAWLSASANIQDRLELADRYAQRIADLEAQAR
;
A
#
# COMPACT_ATOMS: atom_id res chain seq x y z
N MET A 1 26.26 -15.01 0.06
CA MET A 1 26.64 -14.99 1.49
C MET A 1 27.46 -16.23 1.83
N SER A 2 28.66 -16.01 2.35
CA SER A 2 29.56 -17.11 2.73
C SER A 2 29.13 -17.73 4.08
N MET A 3 29.44 -19.02 4.31
CA MET A 3 29.18 -19.68 5.62
C MET A 3 29.75 -18.92 6.83
N PRO A 4 31.00 -18.40 6.81
CA PRO A 4 31.52 -17.65 7.95
C PRO A 4 30.78 -16.32 8.18
N GLU A 5 30.34 -15.66 7.12
CA GLU A 5 29.57 -14.42 7.20
C GLU A 5 28.17 -14.65 7.81
N LEU A 6 27.51 -15.75 7.47
CA LEU A 6 26.20 -16.13 8.04
C LEU A 6 26.31 -16.39 9.55
N ARG A 7 27.38 -17.04 9.99
CA ARG A 7 27.67 -17.26 11.43
C ARG A 7 27.93 -15.95 12.16
N ARG A 8 28.70 -15.04 11.57
CA ARG A 8 28.99 -13.72 12.14
C ARG A 8 27.72 -12.87 12.33
N LEU A 9 26.80 -12.92 11.37
CA LEU A 9 25.51 -12.22 11.46
C LEU A 9 24.61 -12.79 12.55
N LEU A 10 24.59 -14.12 12.68
CA LEU A 10 23.80 -14.81 13.72
C LEU A 10 24.28 -14.44 15.13
N GLU A 11 25.60 -14.37 15.33
CA GLU A 11 26.18 -13.95 16.61
C GLU A 11 25.88 -12.48 16.93
N ALA A 12 26.02 -11.59 15.94
CA ALA A 12 25.64 -10.19 16.09
C ALA A 12 24.14 -9.98 16.38
N ALA A 13 23.27 -10.82 15.80
CA ALA A 13 21.83 -10.78 16.05
C ALA A 13 21.47 -11.24 17.47
N ARG A 14 22.14 -12.29 17.97
CA ARG A 14 21.98 -12.74 19.37
C ARG A 14 22.44 -11.68 20.37
N ALA A 15 23.58 -11.04 20.12
CA ALA A 15 24.08 -9.96 20.97
C ALA A 15 23.12 -8.76 21.07
N ARG A 16 22.23 -8.59 20.08
CA ARG A 16 21.22 -7.53 20.01
C ARG A 16 19.81 -7.98 20.45
N GLY A 17 19.62 -9.23 20.85
CA GLY A 17 18.31 -9.78 21.23
C GLY A 17 17.30 -9.84 20.08
N GLN A 18 17.74 -10.05 18.84
CA GLN A 18 16.88 -10.09 17.65
C GLN A 18 16.39 -11.53 17.34
N ASP A 19 15.51 -12.08 18.18
CA ASP A 19 15.12 -13.51 18.13
C ASP A 19 14.47 -13.95 16.82
N SER A 20 13.76 -13.07 16.12
CA SER A 20 13.15 -13.37 14.82
C SER A 20 14.20 -13.55 13.72
N LEU A 21 15.23 -12.69 13.70
CA LEU A 21 16.34 -12.77 12.76
C LEU A 21 17.22 -13.99 13.03
N VAL A 22 17.43 -14.32 14.30
CA VAL A 22 18.17 -15.53 14.72
C VAL A 22 17.49 -16.77 14.16
N ARG A 23 16.17 -16.91 14.35
CA ARG A 23 15.40 -18.04 13.80
C ARG A 23 15.50 -18.15 12.28
N GLN A 24 15.48 -17.02 11.58
CA GLN A 24 15.60 -17.00 10.13
C GLN A 24 17.00 -17.42 9.65
N LEU A 25 18.06 -16.94 10.32
CA LEU A 25 19.45 -17.30 9.99
C LEU A 25 19.76 -18.77 10.34
N GLU A 26 19.18 -19.30 11.41
CA GLU A 26 19.27 -20.73 11.75
C GLU A 26 18.57 -21.61 10.72
N ALA A 27 17.40 -21.20 10.23
CA ALA A 27 16.71 -21.89 9.15
C ALA A 27 17.52 -21.90 7.85
N GLU A 28 18.16 -20.77 7.49
CA GLU A 28 19.07 -20.66 6.33
C GLU A 28 20.31 -21.57 6.49
N LEU A 29 20.87 -21.66 7.69
CA LEU A 29 21.98 -22.57 8.00
C LEU A 29 21.59 -24.04 7.86
N ALA A 30 20.41 -24.42 8.37
CA ALA A 30 19.87 -25.77 8.26
C ALA A 30 19.49 -26.16 6.82
N ALA A 31 19.00 -25.20 6.04
CA ALA A 31 18.60 -25.40 4.65
C ALA A 31 19.79 -25.53 3.68
N ARG A 32 21.03 -25.27 4.13
CA ARG A 32 22.23 -25.48 3.32
C ARG A 32 22.83 -26.86 3.59
N PRO A 33 22.50 -27.89 2.79
CA PRO A 33 23.22 -29.15 2.85
C PRO A 33 24.70 -28.88 2.55
N GLY A 34 25.56 -29.25 3.50
CA GLY A 34 27.01 -29.07 3.41
C GLY A 34 27.57 -29.71 2.16
N ARG A 35 27.81 -28.91 1.12
CA ARG A 35 28.45 -29.34 -0.12
C ARG A 35 29.97 -29.37 0.08
N MET A 36 30.46 -30.29 0.91
CA MET A 36 31.86 -30.70 0.93
C MET A 36 31.98 -32.18 1.30
N GLY A 37 32.46 -32.97 0.33
CA GLY A 37 33.15 -34.25 0.57
C GLY A 37 32.29 -35.51 0.53
N GLY A 38 31.92 -35.96 -0.67
CA GLY A 38 31.30 -37.28 -0.86
C GLY A 38 31.37 -37.75 -2.31
N VAL A 39 32.52 -38.31 -2.68
CA VAL A 39 32.72 -39.07 -3.92
C VAL A 39 32.03 -40.43 -3.76
N GLY A 40 30.84 -40.60 -4.36
CA GLY A 40 30.17 -41.88 -4.67
C GLY A 40 29.79 -42.82 -3.50
N PRO A 41 28.99 -43.89 -3.73
CA PRO A 41 28.56 -44.44 -5.02
C PRO A 41 27.03 -44.46 -5.23
N LEU A 42 26.66 -44.76 -6.48
CA LEU A 42 25.37 -45.28 -6.92
C LEU A 42 24.77 -46.31 -5.96
N GLN A 43 23.54 -46.08 -5.49
CA GLN A 43 22.53 -47.10 -5.15
C GLN A 43 21.16 -46.41 -5.04
N ALA A 44 20.29 -46.62 -6.04
CA ALA A 44 19.09 -47.45 -5.94
C ALA A 44 18.10 -46.93 -4.87
N ALA A 45 16.95 -46.34 -5.21
CA ALA A 45 15.88 -47.04 -5.91
C ALA A 45 15.07 -46.09 -6.81
N ILE A 46 15.15 -46.35 -8.12
CA ILE A 46 14.11 -45.94 -9.06
C ILE A 46 12.96 -46.90 -8.83
N ALA A 47 11.94 -46.46 -8.10
CA ALA A 47 10.66 -47.15 -8.08
C ALA A 47 10.10 -47.12 -9.50
N THR A 48 10.08 -48.29 -10.13
CA THR A 48 9.51 -48.53 -11.45
C THR A 48 7.99 -48.50 -11.32
N PRO A 49 7.24 -47.55 -11.91
CA PRO A 49 5.82 -47.78 -12.13
C PRO A 49 5.67 -48.81 -13.25
N ALA A 50 4.97 -49.89 -12.94
CA ALA A 50 4.56 -50.94 -13.87
C ALA A 50 3.79 -50.34 -15.08
N PRO A 51 3.87 -51.00 -16.27
CA PRO A 51 3.34 -50.45 -17.51
C PRO A 51 1.81 -50.35 -17.51
N ALA A 52 1.33 -49.17 -17.89
CA ALA A 52 -0.07 -48.89 -18.16
C ALA A 52 -0.60 -49.77 -19.32
N PRO A 53 -1.85 -50.27 -19.26
CA PRO A 53 -2.48 -50.88 -20.42
C PRO A 53 -2.77 -49.82 -21.48
N ALA A 54 -2.45 -50.15 -22.74
CA ALA A 54 -2.73 -49.33 -23.90
C ALA A 54 -4.25 -49.12 -24.06
N VAL A 55 -4.72 -47.90 -23.78
CA VAL A 55 -6.09 -47.48 -24.10
C VAL A 55 -6.08 -46.56 -25.31
N ARG A 56 -6.71 -47.10 -26.34
CA ARG A 56 -6.98 -46.59 -27.69
C ARG A 56 -7.59 -45.19 -27.64
N ARG A 57 -6.99 -44.23 -28.35
CA ARG A 57 -7.57 -42.90 -28.66
C ARG A 57 -8.98 -43.05 -29.23
N ARG A 58 -9.98 -42.54 -28.51
CA ARG A 58 -11.22 -41.99 -29.08
C ARG A 58 -11.63 -40.76 -28.28
N SER A 59 -11.78 -39.68 -29.03
CA SER A 59 -12.38 -38.38 -28.69
C SER A 59 -13.71 -38.52 -27.95
N GLY A 60 -13.91 -37.73 -26.90
CA GLY A 60 -15.21 -37.53 -26.27
C GLY A 60 -15.12 -36.78 -24.94
N MET A 61 -15.86 -35.67 -24.85
CA MET A 61 -16.12 -34.87 -23.65
C MET A 61 -16.40 -35.70 -22.39
N ALA A 62 -15.83 -35.25 -21.27
CA ALA A 62 -16.41 -35.18 -19.91
C ALA A 62 -15.29 -35.45 -18.87
N VAL A 63 -14.81 -34.40 -18.21
CA VAL A 63 -14.10 -34.57 -16.94
C VAL A 63 -15.05 -34.17 -15.83
N ALA A 64 -15.66 -35.20 -15.25
CA ALA A 64 -16.26 -35.14 -13.93
C ALA A 64 -15.11 -35.00 -12.91
N VAL A 65 -15.11 -33.93 -12.13
CA VAL A 65 -14.25 -33.80 -10.95
C VAL A 65 -15.07 -34.17 -9.73
N ALA A 66 -14.99 -35.44 -9.34
CA ALA A 66 -15.46 -35.94 -8.06
C ALA A 66 -14.27 -35.94 -7.07
N SER A 67 -14.36 -35.02 -6.10
CA SER A 67 -14.05 -35.16 -4.67
C SER A 67 -12.79 -35.92 -4.22
N LEU A 68 -11.94 -35.22 -3.45
CA LEU A 68 -11.45 -35.77 -2.19
C LEU A 68 -11.39 -34.68 -1.11
N ALA A 69 -12.03 -34.97 0.00
CA ALA A 69 -12.09 -34.17 1.21
C ALA A 69 -10.88 -34.43 2.13
N ALA A 70 -10.77 -33.55 3.14
CA ALA A 70 -10.02 -33.70 4.39
C ALA A 70 -8.53 -33.35 4.39
N VAL A 71 -8.24 -32.07 4.67
CA VAL A 71 -7.28 -31.71 5.73
C VAL A 71 -7.95 -30.69 6.65
N ILE A 72 -8.56 -31.21 7.72
CA ILE A 72 -8.86 -30.47 8.94
C ILE A 72 -7.55 -30.45 9.73
N GLY A 73 -7.02 -29.26 10.04
CA GLY A 73 -5.73 -29.14 10.72
C GLY A 73 -5.33 -27.72 11.08
N GLY A 74 -6.17 -27.01 11.84
CA GLY A 74 -5.78 -26.05 12.88
C GLY A 74 -5.05 -24.77 12.51
N VAL A 75 -5.77 -23.63 12.52
CA VAL A 75 -5.35 -22.38 13.18
C VAL A 75 -6.61 -21.64 13.67
N LEU A 76 -7.07 -21.95 14.89
CA LEU A 76 -7.95 -21.07 15.67
C LEU A 76 -7.11 -20.52 16.81
N ALA A 77 -6.31 -19.47 16.56
CA ALA A 77 -5.57 -18.83 17.65
C ALA A 77 -5.06 -17.42 17.33
N TRP A 78 -5.83 -16.54 16.69
CA TRP A 78 -5.55 -15.09 16.76
C TRP A 78 -6.86 -14.26 16.70
N GLY A 79 -7.33 -13.83 17.88
CA GLY A 79 -7.94 -12.50 18.03
C GLY A 79 -9.42 -12.29 17.71
N LEU A 80 -10.33 -13.14 18.21
CA LEU A 80 -11.71 -12.69 18.44
C LEU A 80 -11.78 -12.01 19.82
N THR A 81 -11.48 -10.71 19.87
CA THR A 81 -12.08 -9.83 20.88
C THR A 81 -13.54 -9.64 20.49
N LEU A 82 -14.40 -10.52 20.99
CA LEU A 82 -15.85 -10.28 21.01
C LEU A 82 -16.09 -9.12 21.97
N ASP A 83 -16.23 -7.94 21.38
CA ASP A 83 -16.86 -6.80 22.03
C ASP A 83 -18.24 -7.27 22.51
N THR A 84 -18.46 -7.22 23.82
CA THR A 84 -19.75 -7.52 24.44
C THR A 84 -20.81 -6.59 23.84
N PRO A 85 -21.98 -7.09 23.40
CA PRO A 85 -23.05 -6.19 23.01
C PRO A 85 -23.51 -5.39 24.23
N VAL A 86 -23.11 -4.13 24.30
CA VAL A 86 -23.73 -3.14 25.18
C VAL A 86 -25.20 -3.07 24.76
N GLN A 87 -26.08 -3.55 25.64
CA GLN A 87 -27.53 -3.35 25.53
C GLN A 87 -27.81 -1.84 25.60
N VAL A 88 -27.94 -1.21 24.43
CA VAL A 88 -28.52 0.12 24.33
C VAL A 88 -30.04 -0.05 24.48
N ARG A 89 -30.55 0.31 25.65
CA ARG A 89 -31.97 0.42 25.95
C ARG A 89 -32.60 1.40 24.93
N PRO A 90 -33.63 1.02 24.17
CA PRO A 90 -34.32 1.96 23.29
C PRO A 90 -35.03 2.98 24.17
N GLN A 91 -34.51 4.22 24.20
CA GLN A 91 -35.32 5.34 24.66
C GLN A 91 -36.32 5.64 23.54
N ALA A 92 -37.60 5.47 23.85
CA ALA A 92 -38.68 5.96 23.00
C ALA A 92 -38.52 7.49 22.89
N VAL A 93 -38.02 7.96 21.76
CA VAL A 93 -38.06 9.37 21.41
C VAL A 93 -39.53 9.69 21.17
N ALA A 94 -40.15 10.37 22.14
CA ALA A 94 -41.45 10.97 21.97
C ALA A 94 -41.39 11.96 20.79
N LEU A 95 -42.14 11.67 19.72
CA LEU A 95 -42.47 12.67 18.72
C LEU A 95 -43.36 13.73 19.38
N ASN A 96 -42.74 14.77 19.90
CA ASN A 96 -43.45 16.01 20.20
C ASN A 96 -43.84 16.65 18.88
N ASN A 97 -45.07 16.36 18.44
CA ASN A 97 -45.82 17.20 17.52
C ASN A 97 -46.08 18.55 18.22
N ALA A 98 -45.14 19.48 18.07
CA ALA A 98 -45.39 20.89 18.26
C ALA A 98 -45.59 21.50 16.88
N ALA A 99 -46.86 21.72 16.56
CA ALA A 99 -47.24 22.67 15.53
C ALA A 99 -46.82 24.06 16.00
N ASP A 100 -45.88 24.70 15.30
CA ASP A 100 -45.88 26.16 15.17
C ASP A 100 -44.94 26.65 14.05
N ALA A 101 -45.52 27.50 13.19
CA ALA A 101 -44.96 28.44 12.22
C ALA A 101 -43.84 28.03 11.20
N PRO A 102 -43.99 28.36 9.90
CA PRO A 102 -42.92 28.22 8.92
C PRO A 102 -41.80 29.26 9.16
N PRO A 103 -40.51 28.87 9.17
CA PRO A 103 -39.43 29.84 9.17
C PRO A 103 -39.35 30.52 7.80
N ARG A 104 -39.63 31.82 7.75
CA ARG A 104 -39.25 32.67 6.62
C ARG A 104 -37.72 32.77 6.60
N ILE A 105 -37.09 32.03 5.69
CA ILE A 105 -35.66 32.16 5.41
C ILE A 105 -35.44 33.49 4.71
N ALA A 106 -34.92 34.48 5.43
CA ALA A 106 -34.37 35.69 4.83
C ALA A 106 -33.00 35.34 4.23
N VAL A 107 -32.91 35.34 2.91
CA VAL A 107 -31.64 35.21 2.17
C VAL A 107 -30.90 36.54 2.30
N ALA A 108 -29.87 36.59 3.14
CA ALA A 108 -28.92 37.70 3.13
C ALA A 108 -27.97 37.51 1.93
N LEU A 109 -28.29 38.16 0.81
CA LEU A 109 -27.31 38.38 -0.26
C LEU A 109 -26.30 39.42 0.23
N THR A 110 -25.16 38.97 0.77
CA THR A 110 -23.99 39.82 0.92
C THR A 110 -23.29 39.95 -0.42
N THR A 111 -23.72 40.95 -1.20
CA THR A 111 -22.97 41.54 -2.30
C THR A 111 -21.74 42.25 -1.73
N ALA A 112 -20.58 41.61 -1.78
CA ALA A 112 -19.32 42.29 -1.49
C ALA A 112 -18.99 43.20 -2.69
N ALA A 113 -19.12 44.50 -2.45
CA ALA A 113 -18.74 45.56 -3.37
C ALA A 113 -17.23 45.53 -3.64
N LEU A 114 -16.84 45.64 -4.92
CA LEU A 114 -15.48 45.96 -5.33
C LEU A 114 -15.14 47.40 -4.88
N PRO A 115 -13.95 47.64 -4.30
CA PRO A 115 -13.41 48.99 -4.24
C PRO A 115 -12.78 49.37 -5.59
N GLU A 116 -13.32 50.45 -6.14
CA GLU A 116 -12.80 51.27 -7.22
C GLU A 116 -11.50 51.95 -6.75
N GLU A 117 -10.34 51.53 -7.28
CA GLU A 117 -9.09 52.27 -7.12
C GLU A 117 -8.84 53.14 -8.35
N ALA A 118 -8.92 54.45 -8.13
CA ALA A 118 -8.56 55.49 -9.06
C ALA A 118 -7.04 55.53 -9.31
N PRO A 119 -6.56 55.70 -10.55
CA PRO A 119 -5.18 56.07 -10.80
C PRO A 119 -5.06 57.59 -10.89
N THR A 120 -4.55 58.24 -9.83
CA THR A 120 -4.02 59.61 -9.92
C THR A 120 -2.50 59.58 -9.92
N GLN A 121 -1.96 59.87 -11.12
CA GLN A 121 -0.73 60.60 -11.45
C GLN A 121 0.51 60.43 -10.57
N LEU A 122 1.68 60.15 -11.18
CA LEU A 122 2.79 61.09 -11.07
C LEU A 122 3.85 60.88 -12.16
N LEU A 123 4.05 61.98 -12.88
CA LEU A 123 5.12 62.29 -13.80
C LEU A 123 6.49 62.09 -13.12
N ALA A 124 7.39 61.31 -13.70
CA ALA A 124 8.78 61.23 -13.28
C ALA A 124 9.71 61.51 -14.47
N GLU A 125 10.62 62.44 -14.18
CA GLU A 125 11.58 63.16 -15.00
C GLU A 125 12.70 62.26 -15.58
N PRO A 126 13.36 62.64 -16.70
CA PRO A 126 14.38 61.82 -17.33
C PRO A 126 15.77 62.09 -16.73
N ALA A 127 16.47 61.05 -16.26
CA ALA A 127 17.89 61.15 -15.96
C ALA A 127 18.65 59.80 -16.02
N ALA A 128 19.68 59.82 -16.89
CA ALA A 128 20.92 59.07 -16.89
C ALA A 128 20.95 57.58 -17.34
N PRO A 129 21.87 57.21 -18.27
CA PRO A 129 22.11 55.82 -18.67
C PRO A 129 22.79 55.03 -17.53
N PRO A 130 22.50 53.72 -17.41
CA PRO A 130 23.16 52.87 -16.43
C PRO A 130 24.66 52.70 -16.77
N PRO A 131 25.57 52.64 -15.77
CA PRO A 131 26.94 52.24 -16.02
C PRO A 131 26.99 50.78 -16.50
N ALA A 132 27.91 50.51 -17.43
CA ALA A 132 28.15 49.19 -17.99
C ALA A 132 28.40 48.18 -16.87
N VAL A 133 27.45 47.26 -16.67
CA VAL A 133 27.62 46.11 -15.79
C VAL A 133 28.62 45.19 -16.49
N VAL A 134 29.80 45.06 -15.90
CA VAL A 134 30.79 44.05 -16.30
C VAL A 134 30.12 42.69 -16.14
N GLU A 135 29.76 42.06 -17.26
CA GLU A 135 29.37 40.66 -17.34
C GLU A 135 30.57 39.82 -16.88
N THR A 136 30.64 39.62 -15.56
CA THR A 136 31.44 38.54 -15.00
C THR A 136 30.78 37.26 -15.48
N SER A 137 31.38 36.65 -16.50
CA SER A 137 30.97 35.36 -17.04
C SER A 137 31.03 34.32 -15.94
N ALA A 138 29.89 34.12 -15.27
CA ALA A 138 29.73 33.12 -14.23
C ALA A 138 29.76 31.75 -14.93
N ALA A 139 30.72 30.92 -14.54
CA ALA A 139 30.77 29.52 -14.94
C ALA A 139 29.38 28.87 -14.72
N PRO A 140 28.92 27.98 -15.63
CA PRO A 140 27.62 27.35 -15.49
C PRO A 140 27.57 26.61 -14.17
N ALA A 141 26.76 27.10 -13.24
CA ALA A 141 26.52 26.45 -11.96
C ALA A 141 26.06 25.02 -12.24
N ALA A 142 26.89 24.04 -11.91
CA ALA A 142 26.55 22.63 -12.01
C ALA A 142 25.22 22.44 -11.27
N LYS A 143 24.16 22.11 -12.03
CA LYS A 143 22.82 21.89 -11.47
C LYS A 143 22.95 20.76 -10.47
N ARG A 144 22.94 21.08 -9.17
CA ARG A 144 22.83 20.09 -8.09
C ARG A 144 21.67 19.18 -8.47
N SER A 145 21.93 17.87 -8.62
CA SER A 145 20.91 16.91 -9.00
C SER A 145 19.78 16.97 -7.98
N ARG A 146 18.65 17.56 -8.34
CA ARG A 146 17.47 17.57 -7.48
C ARG A 146 16.93 16.14 -7.43
N ASN A 147 16.53 15.71 -6.25
CA ASN A 147 15.91 14.41 -6.09
C ASN A 147 14.56 14.41 -6.84
N PRO A 148 14.38 13.55 -7.86
CA PRO A 148 13.17 13.56 -8.69
C PRO A 148 11.90 13.27 -7.89
N CYS A 149 12.01 12.66 -6.71
CA CYS A 149 10.87 12.43 -5.83
C CYS A 149 10.25 13.73 -5.29
N LEU A 150 10.99 14.84 -5.25
CA LEU A 150 10.49 16.12 -4.73
C LEU A 150 9.58 16.85 -5.73
N ASP A 151 9.72 16.54 -7.01
CA ASP A 151 8.98 17.18 -8.10
C ASP A 151 7.59 16.53 -8.32
N LEU A 152 7.23 15.53 -7.51
CA LEU A 152 5.92 14.86 -7.59
C LEU A 152 4.79 15.77 -7.06
N PRO A 153 3.62 15.76 -7.70
CA PRO A 153 2.54 16.72 -7.39
C PRO A 153 1.95 16.56 -5.99
N THR A 154 1.78 15.33 -5.50
CA THR A 154 1.12 15.07 -4.20
C THR A 154 2.11 14.68 -3.11
N ALA A 155 1.81 15.03 -1.85
CA ALA A 155 2.62 14.63 -0.70
C ALA A 155 2.73 13.10 -0.61
N HIS A 156 1.63 12.40 -0.84
CA HIS A 156 1.56 10.95 -0.95
C HIS A 156 2.60 10.39 -1.94
N GLN A 157 2.65 10.90 -3.17
CA GLN A 157 3.57 10.42 -4.19
C GLN A 157 5.04 10.67 -3.80
N ARG A 158 5.33 11.84 -3.21
CA ARG A 158 6.68 12.15 -2.69
C ARG A 158 7.11 11.15 -1.63
N LEU A 159 6.22 10.80 -0.69
CA LEU A 159 6.49 9.80 0.34
C LEU A 159 6.72 8.41 -0.26
N VAL A 160 5.86 7.95 -1.17
CA VAL A 160 6.03 6.63 -1.80
C VAL A 160 7.34 6.55 -2.59
N CYS A 161 7.74 7.62 -3.27
CA CYS A 161 9.00 7.68 -4.00
C CYS A 161 10.22 7.71 -3.06
N GLY A 162 10.16 8.47 -1.96
CA GLY A 162 11.27 8.66 -1.03
C GLY A 162 11.50 7.50 -0.05
N TYR A 163 10.48 6.67 0.22
CA TYR A 163 10.55 5.62 1.23
C TYR A 163 10.27 4.22 0.65
N PRO A 164 11.28 3.33 0.57
CA PRO A 164 11.12 1.98 0.00
C PRO A 164 10.05 1.12 0.69
N SER A 165 9.81 1.32 1.98
CA SER A 165 8.76 0.61 2.74
C SER A 165 7.36 0.94 2.21
N LEU A 166 7.08 2.22 1.92
CA LEU A 166 5.79 2.64 1.35
C LEU A 166 5.62 2.17 -0.09
N ALA A 167 6.71 2.08 -0.86
CA ALA A 167 6.67 1.49 -2.21
C ALA A 167 6.32 -0.01 -2.20
N ILE A 168 6.70 -0.74 -1.15
CA ILE A 168 6.27 -2.14 -0.95
C ILE A 168 4.76 -2.19 -0.66
N GLU A 169 4.26 -1.34 0.24
CA GLU A 169 2.83 -1.26 0.55
C GLU A 169 2.00 -0.83 -0.67
N ASP A 170 2.50 0.09 -1.50
CA ASP A 170 1.83 0.47 -2.75
C ASP A 170 1.65 -0.69 -3.73
N ARG A 171 2.66 -1.54 -3.87
CA ARG A 171 2.56 -2.77 -4.66
C ARG A 171 1.59 -3.78 -4.07
N ARG A 172 1.57 -3.92 -2.73
CA ARG A 172 0.62 -4.79 -2.03
C ARG A 172 -0.82 -4.31 -2.21
N LEU A 173 -1.06 -3.00 -2.09
CA LEU A 173 -2.36 -2.39 -2.34
C LEU A 173 -2.85 -2.68 -3.76
N LYS A 174 -2.01 -2.49 -4.78
CA LYS A 174 -2.35 -2.82 -6.17
C LYS A 174 -2.72 -4.30 -6.33
N ALA A 175 -1.96 -5.21 -5.73
CA ALA A 175 -2.27 -6.63 -5.78
C ALA A 175 -3.57 -7.00 -5.02
N ALA A 176 -3.88 -6.31 -3.92
CA ALA A 176 -5.15 -6.47 -3.20
C ALA A 176 -6.33 -5.94 -4.03
N LEU A 177 -6.16 -4.79 -4.68
CA LEU A 177 -7.16 -4.19 -5.56
C LEU A 177 -7.52 -5.13 -6.72
N GLU A 178 -6.52 -5.68 -7.41
CA GLU A 178 -6.75 -6.61 -8.52
C GLU A 178 -7.50 -7.88 -8.06
N ARG A 179 -7.16 -8.42 -6.88
CA ARG A 179 -7.88 -9.56 -6.28
C ARG A 179 -9.33 -9.19 -5.95
N ALA A 180 -9.56 -8.05 -5.32
CA ALA A 180 -10.90 -7.57 -4.99
C ALA A 180 -11.75 -7.38 -6.25
N LYS A 181 -11.17 -6.81 -7.32
CA LYS A 181 -11.86 -6.65 -8.61
C LYS A 181 -12.20 -7.98 -9.26
N ALA A 182 -11.29 -8.96 -9.19
CA ALA A 182 -11.53 -10.29 -9.75
C ALA A 182 -12.62 -11.08 -9.00
N GLY A 183 -12.77 -10.86 -7.68
CA GLY A 183 -13.80 -11.51 -6.85
C GLY A 183 -15.13 -10.76 -6.77
N SER A 184 -15.17 -9.47 -7.11
CA SER A 184 -16.37 -8.64 -6.94
C SER A 184 -17.41 -8.83 -8.05
N ARG A 185 -18.69 -8.73 -7.68
CA ARG A 185 -19.81 -8.60 -8.63
C ARG A 185 -19.88 -7.22 -9.29
N ASP A 186 -19.30 -6.21 -8.65
CA ASP A 186 -19.25 -4.83 -9.14
C ASP A 186 -17.81 -4.28 -9.06
N PRO A 187 -17.01 -4.47 -10.12
CA PRO A 187 -15.66 -3.92 -10.18
C PRO A 187 -15.62 -2.38 -10.23
N TYR A 188 -16.70 -1.73 -10.69
CA TYR A 188 -16.76 -0.28 -10.81
C TYR A 188 -16.92 0.39 -9.43
N ALA A 189 -17.67 -0.22 -8.52
CA ALA A 189 -17.71 0.19 -7.11
C ALA A 189 -16.32 0.13 -6.44
N ILE A 190 -15.51 -0.87 -6.78
CA ILE A 190 -14.14 -1.00 -6.26
C ILE A 190 -13.25 0.13 -6.79
N ASP A 191 -13.27 0.40 -8.10
CA ASP A 191 -12.48 1.47 -8.71
C ASP A 191 -12.87 2.87 -8.20
N SER A 192 -14.17 3.15 -8.08
CA SER A 192 -14.67 4.42 -7.55
C SER A 192 -14.28 4.62 -6.08
N SER A 193 -14.40 3.58 -5.23
CA SER A 193 -13.94 3.65 -3.84
C SER A 193 -12.41 3.84 -3.74
N GLN A 194 -11.65 3.28 -4.67
CA GLN A 194 -10.20 3.45 -4.73
C GLN A 194 -9.80 4.88 -5.12
N ALA A 195 -10.52 5.48 -6.08
CA ALA A 195 -10.31 6.87 -6.45
C ALA A 195 -10.61 7.82 -5.26
N ALA A 196 -11.68 7.58 -4.52
CA ALA A 196 -12.00 8.33 -3.30
C ALA A 196 -10.94 8.15 -2.21
N TRP A 197 -10.40 6.95 -2.05
CA TRP A 197 -9.31 6.72 -1.10
C TRP A 197 -8.02 7.45 -1.50
N LEU A 198 -7.66 7.46 -2.79
CA LEU A 198 -6.48 8.16 -3.31
C LEU A 198 -6.61 9.68 -3.12
N SER A 199 -7.78 10.26 -3.42
CA SER A 199 -8.01 11.69 -3.23
C SER A 199 -7.90 12.09 -1.76
N ALA A 200 -8.46 11.29 -0.85
CA ALA A 200 -8.36 11.50 0.58
C ALA A 200 -6.93 11.33 1.13
N SER A 201 -6.07 10.57 0.44
CA SER A 201 -4.69 10.32 0.87
C SER A 201 -3.67 11.30 0.28
N ALA A 202 -4.06 12.10 -0.73
CA ALA A 202 -3.13 12.92 -1.53
C ALA A 202 -2.27 13.88 -0.70
N ASN A 203 -2.83 14.41 0.39
CA ASN A 203 -2.20 15.44 1.22
C ASN A 203 -1.56 14.91 2.52
N ILE A 204 -1.53 13.60 2.74
CA ILE A 204 -0.90 13.02 3.94
C ILE A 204 0.62 13.21 3.83
N GLN A 205 1.21 13.87 4.85
CA GLN A 205 2.63 14.17 4.92
C GLN A 205 3.38 13.28 5.92
N ASP A 206 2.67 12.68 6.88
CA ASP A 206 3.26 11.74 7.82
C ASP A 206 3.38 10.35 7.18
N ARG A 207 4.60 9.81 7.22
CA ARG A 207 4.93 8.47 6.73
C ARG A 207 4.20 7.39 7.50
N LEU A 208 4.08 7.52 8.82
CA LEU A 208 3.45 6.49 9.67
C LEU A 208 1.94 6.48 9.46
N GLU A 209 1.31 7.65 9.44
CA GLU A 209 -0.11 7.80 9.12
C GLU A 209 -0.46 7.20 7.74
N LEU A 210 0.36 7.49 6.72
CA LEU A 210 0.16 6.91 5.39
C LEU A 210 0.30 5.38 5.41
N ALA A 211 1.28 4.84 6.14
CA ALA A 211 1.47 3.40 6.26
C ALA A 211 0.27 2.69 6.92
N ASP A 212 -0.27 3.25 8.00
CA ASP A 212 -1.45 2.71 8.68
C ASP A 212 -2.67 2.73 7.76
N ARG A 213 -2.83 3.81 7.00
CA ARG A 213 -3.90 3.95 6.01
C ARG A 213 -3.80 2.93 4.87
N TYR A 214 -2.58 2.62 4.41
CA TYR A 214 -2.32 1.52 3.47
C TYR A 214 -2.74 0.17 4.07
N ALA A 215 -2.34 -0.11 5.31
CA ALA A 215 -2.65 -1.37 5.97
C ALA A 215 -4.16 -1.60 6.12
N GLN A 216 -4.89 -0.57 6.57
CA GLN A 216 -6.36 -0.61 6.66
C GLN A 216 -7.00 -0.88 5.29
N ARG A 217 -6.58 -0.12 4.26
CA ARG A 217 -7.16 -0.27 2.92
C ARG A 217 -6.88 -1.63 2.30
N ILE A 218 -5.68 -2.18 2.51
CA ILE A 218 -5.34 -3.53 2.05
C ILE A 218 -6.27 -4.55 2.72
N ALA A 219 -6.46 -4.47 4.04
CA ALA A 219 -7.35 -5.36 4.78
C ALA A 219 -8.81 -5.27 4.28
N ASP A 220 -9.32 -4.06 4.02
CA ASP A 220 -10.66 -3.85 3.48
C ASP A 220 -10.86 -4.48 2.10
N LEU A 221 -9.87 -4.35 1.21
CA LEU A 221 -9.91 -4.95 -0.13
C LEU A 221 -9.82 -6.48 -0.06
N GLU A 222 -9.00 -7.01 0.83
CA GLU A 222 -8.88 -8.46 1.05
C GLU A 222 -10.14 -9.07 1.65
N ALA A 223 -10.86 -8.33 2.49
CA ALA A 223 -12.17 -8.76 3.01
C ALA A 223 -13.23 -8.84 1.90
N GLN A 224 -13.21 -7.92 0.93
CA GLN A 224 -14.13 -7.91 -0.21
C GLN A 224 -13.80 -8.97 -1.27
N ALA A 225 -12.58 -9.49 -1.29
CA ALA A 225 -12.14 -10.51 -2.23
C ALA A 225 -12.53 -11.95 -1.84
N ARG A 226 -13.17 -12.14 -0.67
CA ARG A 226 -13.61 -13.45 -0.15
C ARG A 226 -15.07 -13.73 -0.52
#